data_AF-A0A7K8P185-F1
#
_entry.id   AF-A0A7K8P185-F1
#
_cell.length_a   1.000
_cell.length_b   1.000
_cell.length_c   1.000
_cell.angle_alpha   90.00
_cell.angle_beta   90.00
_cell.angle_gamma   90.00
#
_symmetry.space_group_name_H-M   'P 1'
#
loop_
_entity.id
_entity.type
_entity.pdbx_description
1 polymer ?
#
loop_
_entity_poly.entity_id
_entity_poly.type
_entity_poly.pdbx_seq_one_letter_code
_entity_poly.pdbx_strand_id
1 'polypeptide(L)'
;PVTDGSRELHSLCAQLEFLLQFDLKEKRSFFGQRKDYWDFLCQGLARRREEHEGVRFVTSLDKLKTPVGRGRAFLRYCLVHRQLAESLQLCLLDPESLREWYYARSPFLSPQRRAEILGSLYELDGVTFHLAL
;
A
#
# COMPACT_ATOMS: atom_id res chain seq x y z
N PRO A 1 -5.72 -6.82 20.82
CA PRO A 1 -5.37 -5.88 19.73
C PRO A 1 -3.86 -5.86 19.56
N VAL A 2 -3.37 -5.84 18.32
CA VAL A 2 -1.94 -5.72 18.00
C VAL A 2 -1.50 -4.27 18.20
N THR A 3 -0.34 -4.04 18.83
CA THR A 3 0.20 -2.70 19.12
C THR A 3 1.58 -2.52 18.51
N ASP A 4 2.12 -1.30 18.58
CA ASP A 4 3.43 -0.92 18.04
C ASP A 4 4.63 -1.72 18.59
N GLY A 5 4.47 -2.41 19.72
CA GLY A 5 5.52 -3.28 20.28
C GLY A 5 5.60 -4.67 19.65
N SER A 6 4.64 -5.06 18.80
CA SER A 6 4.55 -6.42 18.24
C SER A 6 5.63 -6.66 17.18
N ARG A 7 6.38 -7.76 17.36
CA ARG A 7 7.36 -8.22 16.35
C ARG A 7 6.68 -8.69 15.08
N GLU A 8 5.51 -9.29 15.23
CA GLU A 8 4.68 -9.79 14.13
C GLU A 8 4.19 -8.61 13.28
N LEU A 9 3.77 -7.51 13.90
CA LEU A 9 3.44 -6.27 13.18
C LEU A 9 4.63 -5.74 12.39
N HIS A 10 5.82 -5.67 13.00
CA HIS A 10 7.01 -5.20 12.31
C HIS A 10 7.36 -6.08 11.12
N SER A 11 7.29 -7.40 11.29
CA SER A 11 7.50 -8.37 10.21
C SER A 11 6.46 -8.20 9.10
N LEU A 12 5.19 -8.05 9.46
CA LEU A 12 4.09 -7.83 8.52
C LEU A 12 4.33 -6.56 7.69
N CYS A 13 4.57 -5.41 8.34
CA CYS A 13 4.81 -4.15 7.63
C CYS A 13 6.04 -4.22 6.71
N ALA A 14 7.11 -4.88 7.15
CA ALA A 14 8.31 -5.06 6.32
C ALA A 14 8.03 -5.95 5.09
N GLN A 15 7.28 -7.04 5.27
CA GLN A 15 6.89 -7.94 4.16
C GLN A 15 5.94 -7.25 3.17
N LEU A 16 4.98 -6.45 3.66
CA LEU A 16 4.08 -5.67 2.81
C LEU A 16 4.84 -4.62 1.99
N GLU A 17 5.76 -3.88 2.62
CA GLU A 17 6.62 -2.93 1.91
C GLU A 17 7.48 -3.63 0.87
N PHE A 18 8.13 -4.74 1.22
CA PHE A 18 8.92 -5.53 0.28
C PHE A 18 8.08 -5.98 -0.91
N LEU A 19 6.88 -6.52 -0.66
CA LEU A 19 5.97 -6.99 -1.71
C LEU A 19 5.56 -5.86 -2.66
N LEU A 20 5.26 -4.67 -2.12
CA LEU A 20 4.89 -3.49 -2.89
C LEU A 20 6.06 -2.89 -3.68
N GLN A 21 7.30 -3.11 -3.24
CA GLN A 21 8.50 -2.68 -3.95
C GLN A 21 9.04 -3.73 -4.92
N PHE A 22 8.64 -4.99 -4.77
CA PHE A 22 9.17 -6.08 -5.56
C PHE A 22 8.83 -5.91 -7.05
N ASP A 23 9.88 -5.80 -7.85
CA ASP A 23 9.80 -5.57 -9.30
C ASP A 23 9.07 -4.26 -9.68
N LEU A 24 9.01 -3.29 -8.76
CA LEU A 24 8.50 -1.94 -9.03
C LEU A 24 9.43 -1.23 -10.01
N LYS A 25 8.86 -0.62 -11.05
CA LYS A 25 9.61 0.15 -12.04
C LYS A 25 10.13 1.44 -11.44
N GLU A 26 11.38 1.78 -11.72
CA GLU A 26 11.91 3.09 -11.36
C GLU A 26 11.14 4.19 -12.11
N LYS A 27 10.55 5.10 -11.34
CA LYS A 27 9.79 6.25 -11.86
C LYS A 27 10.22 7.52 -11.16
N ARG A 28 10.13 8.64 -11.88
CA ARG A 28 10.39 9.98 -11.35
C ARG A 28 9.27 10.94 -11.75
N SER A 29 9.01 11.93 -10.92
CA SER A 29 8.18 13.08 -11.30
C SER A 29 8.92 13.99 -12.29
N PHE A 30 8.23 14.95 -12.87
CA PHE A 30 8.82 15.96 -13.76
C PHE A 30 9.97 16.73 -13.10
N PHE A 31 9.88 16.98 -11.79
CA PHE A 31 10.94 17.63 -11.00
C PHE A 31 11.98 16.64 -10.44
N GLY A 32 12.05 15.43 -10.98
CA GLY A 32 13.10 14.45 -10.67
C GLY A 32 12.94 13.69 -9.35
N GLN A 33 11.86 13.93 -8.59
CA GLN A 33 11.57 13.20 -7.34
C GLN A 33 11.28 11.74 -7.66
N ARG A 34 11.98 10.83 -6.99
CA ARG A 34 11.76 9.39 -7.14
C ARG A 34 10.36 9.04 -6.62
N LYS A 35 9.58 8.32 -7.42
CA LYS A 35 8.31 7.74 -7.02
C LYS A 35 8.53 6.37 -6.40
N ASP A 36 7.64 5.97 -5.52
CA ASP A 36 7.66 4.66 -4.87
C ASP A 36 6.24 4.07 -4.79
N TYR A 37 6.05 2.97 -4.06
CA TYR A 37 4.75 2.30 -3.94
C TYR A 37 3.64 3.21 -3.40
N TRP A 38 4.00 4.27 -2.65
CA TRP A 38 3.04 5.30 -2.24
C TRP A 38 2.36 5.98 -3.43
N ASP A 39 3.14 6.36 -4.45
CA ASP A 39 2.60 7.00 -5.65
C ASP A 39 1.70 6.03 -6.45
N PHE A 40 2.04 4.74 -6.46
CA PHE A 40 1.21 3.67 -7.01
C PHE A 40 -0.14 3.59 -6.29
N LEU A 41 -0.13 3.58 -4.94
CA LEU A 41 -1.34 3.56 -4.12
C LEU A 41 -2.22 4.79 -4.38
N CYS A 42 -1.63 5.98 -4.43
CA CYS A 42 -2.36 7.21 -4.76
C CYS A 42 -3.04 7.12 -6.13
N GLN A 43 -2.33 6.64 -7.17
CA GLN A 43 -2.90 6.48 -8.52
C GLN A 43 -4.06 5.47 -8.53
N GLY A 44 -3.91 4.35 -7.83
CA GLY A 44 -4.95 3.33 -7.73
C GLY A 44 -6.21 3.85 -7.04
N LEU A 45 -6.04 4.61 -5.96
CA LEU A 45 -7.14 5.10 -5.11
C LEU A 45 -7.81 6.36 -5.65
N ALA A 46 -7.15 7.14 -6.51
CA ALA A 46 -7.71 8.34 -7.15
C ALA A 46 -8.90 8.05 -8.08
N ARG A 47 -9.16 6.79 -8.40
CA ARG A 47 -10.28 6.36 -9.25
C ARG A 47 -11.63 6.39 -8.55
N ARG A 48 -11.63 6.58 -7.22
CA ARG A 48 -12.86 6.71 -6.42
C ARG A 48 -13.49 8.09 -6.64
N ARG A 49 -14.82 8.17 -6.54
CA ARG A 49 -15.55 9.46 -6.60
C ARG A 49 -15.17 10.39 -5.45
N GLU A 50 -14.87 9.80 -4.29
CA GLU A 50 -14.42 10.50 -3.08
C GLU A 50 -12.99 10.12 -2.76
N GLU A 51 -12.21 11.08 -2.30
CA GLU A 51 -10.82 10.87 -1.89
C GLU A 51 -10.75 9.84 -0.76
N HIS A 52 -9.84 8.88 -0.89
CA HIS A 52 -9.62 7.87 0.14
C HIS A 52 -9.11 8.53 1.43
N GLU A 53 -9.80 8.31 2.56
CA GLU A 53 -9.48 9.00 3.82
C GLU A 53 -8.05 8.78 4.30
N GLY A 54 -7.51 7.57 4.12
CA GLY A 54 -6.11 7.29 4.41
C GLY A 54 -5.12 8.11 3.55
N VAL A 55 -5.49 8.44 2.30
CA VAL A 55 -4.65 9.29 1.44
C VAL A 55 -4.65 10.73 1.94
N ARG A 56 -5.84 11.24 2.27
CA ARG A 56 -6.01 12.56 2.87
C ARG A 56 -5.26 12.69 4.20
N PHE A 57 -5.37 11.67 5.06
CA PHE A 57 -4.66 11.58 6.34
C PHE A 57 -3.14 11.64 6.15
N VAL A 58 -2.56 10.78 5.31
CA VAL A 58 -1.10 10.77 5.10
C VAL A 58 -0.59 12.07 4.47
N THR A 59 -1.40 12.69 3.62
CA THR A 59 -1.05 13.97 2.98
C THR A 59 -1.02 15.13 3.98
N SER A 60 -1.81 15.08 5.06
CA SER A 60 -1.78 16.10 6.12
C SER A 60 -0.60 15.94 7.09
N LEU A 61 0.17 14.85 7.01
CA LEU A 61 1.34 14.63 7.87
C LEU A 61 2.57 15.37 7.32
N ASP A 62 2.70 16.65 7.66
CA ASP A 62 3.79 17.53 7.19
C ASP A 62 5.21 17.01 7.46
N LYS A 63 5.39 16.16 8.48
CA LYS A 63 6.68 15.57 8.84
C LYS A 63 7.14 14.51 7.83
N LEU A 64 6.23 13.90 7.07
CA LEU A 64 6.55 12.85 6.10
C LEU A 64 6.96 13.47 4.76
N LYS A 65 8.27 13.40 4.48
CA LYS A 65 8.87 14.01 3.27
C LYS A 65 9.15 13.03 2.14
N THR A 66 9.21 11.72 2.42
CA THR A 66 9.55 10.69 1.43
C THR A 66 8.33 9.87 1.03
N PRO A 67 8.23 9.41 -0.24
CA PRO A 67 7.17 8.50 -0.65
C PRO A 67 7.13 7.22 0.18
N VAL A 68 8.29 6.61 0.48
CA VAL A 68 8.35 5.43 1.35
C VAL A 68 7.78 5.71 2.75
N GLY A 69 8.14 6.84 3.36
CA GLY A 69 7.60 7.21 4.68
C GLY A 69 6.08 7.39 4.67
N ARG A 70 5.55 7.99 3.61
CA ARG A 70 4.10 8.12 3.38
C ARG A 70 3.43 6.78 3.16
N GLY A 71 4.04 5.91 2.35
CA GLY A 71 3.59 4.53 2.13
C GLY A 71 3.47 3.75 3.44
N ARG A 72 4.49 3.82 4.31
CA ARG A 72 4.46 3.17 5.64
C ARG A 72 3.34 3.70 6.52
N ALA A 73 3.15 5.02 6.55
CA ALA A 73 2.06 5.64 7.30
C ALA A 73 0.69 5.20 6.78
N PHE A 74 0.54 5.09 5.45
CA PHE A 74 -0.69 4.61 4.82
C PHE A 74 -0.99 3.14 5.17
N LEU A 75 0.01 2.26 5.10
CA LEU A 75 -0.19 0.85 5.47
C LEU A 75 -0.66 0.72 6.93
N ARG A 76 -0.06 1.50 7.84
CA ARG A 76 -0.47 1.55 9.24
C ARG A 76 -1.88 2.11 9.42
N TYR A 77 -2.23 3.18 8.70
CA TYR A 77 -3.59 3.72 8.68
C TYR A 77 -4.59 2.64 8.26
N CYS A 78 -4.33 1.95 7.16
CA CYS A 78 -5.20 0.89 6.65
C CYS A 78 -5.33 -0.29 7.61
N LEU A 79 -4.30 -0.66 8.35
CA LEU A 79 -4.37 -1.70 9.38
C LEU A 79 -5.27 -1.27 10.55
N VAL A 80 -5.13 -0.03 11.04
CA VAL A 80 -5.99 0.51 12.12
C VAL A 80 -7.46 0.55 11.70
N HIS A 81 -7.73 0.91 10.44
CA HIS A 81 -9.09 1.08 9.92
C HIS A 81 -9.66 -0.15 9.20
N ARG A 82 -8.91 -1.27 9.14
CA ARG A 82 -9.29 -2.51 8.43
C ARG A 82 -9.68 -2.26 6.97
N GLN A 83 -8.82 -1.50 6.28
CA GLN A 83 -9.01 -1.11 4.89
C GLN A 83 -7.88 -1.64 3.99
N LEU A 84 -6.89 -2.37 4.53
CA LEU A 84 -5.70 -2.76 3.76
C LEU A 84 -6.05 -3.60 2.52
N ALA A 85 -6.89 -4.62 2.69
CA ALA A 85 -7.28 -5.51 1.60
C ALA A 85 -8.09 -4.76 0.52
N GLU A 86 -9.12 -4.01 0.92
CA GLU A 86 -9.96 -3.22 0.01
C GLU A 86 -9.13 -2.15 -0.73
N SER A 87 -8.32 -1.36 -0.02
CA SER A 87 -7.48 -0.32 -0.62
C SER A 87 -6.52 -0.92 -1.65
N LEU A 88 -5.87 -2.04 -1.33
CA LEU A 88 -4.94 -2.68 -2.25
C LEU A 88 -5.68 -3.32 -3.43
N GLN A 89 -6.83 -3.97 -3.22
CA GLN A 89 -7.64 -4.54 -4.28
C GLN A 89 -7.97 -3.49 -5.35
N LEU A 90 -8.40 -2.29 -4.93
CA LEU A 90 -8.69 -1.17 -5.83
C LEU A 90 -7.47 -0.76 -6.67
N CYS A 91 -6.28 -0.73 -6.06
CA CYS A 91 -5.04 -0.41 -6.76
C CYS A 91 -4.65 -1.49 -7.78
N LEU A 92 -5.12 -2.73 -7.60
CA LEU A 92 -4.80 -3.88 -8.42
C LEU A 92 -5.88 -4.23 -9.47
N LEU A 93 -6.96 -3.44 -9.57
CA LEU A 93 -8.09 -3.73 -10.46
C LEU A 93 -7.76 -3.67 -11.95
N ASP A 94 -6.80 -2.82 -12.34
CA ASP A 94 -6.51 -2.54 -13.74
C ASP A 94 -5.15 -3.09 -14.17
N PRO A 95 -5.14 -4.14 -15.01
CA PRO A 95 -3.92 -4.77 -15.50
C PRO A 95 -3.00 -3.81 -16.27
N GLU A 96 -3.54 -2.83 -16.99
CA GLU A 96 -2.73 -1.88 -17.76
C GLU A 96 -1.96 -0.96 -16.82
N SER A 97 -2.64 -0.38 -15.83
CA SER A 97 -2.00 0.38 -14.77
C SER A 97 -0.97 -0.46 -14.01
N LEU A 98 -1.24 -1.74 -13.72
CA LEU A 98 -0.24 -2.60 -13.08
C LEU A 98 1.02 -2.80 -13.93
N ARG A 99 0.85 -2.99 -15.24
CA ARG A 99 1.98 -3.10 -16.18
C ARG A 99 2.75 -1.79 -16.31
N GLU A 100 2.13 -0.64 -16.08
CA GLU A 100 2.86 0.63 -16.03
C GLU A 100 3.77 0.73 -14.80
N TRP A 101 3.39 0.11 -13.68
CA TRP A 101 4.08 0.21 -12.39
C TRP A 101 5.06 -0.91 -12.11
N TYR A 102 4.79 -2.13 -12.58
CA TYR A 102 5.58 -3.31 -12.24
C TYR A 102 6.18 -4.00 -13.47
N TYR A 103 7.35 -4.58 -13.30
CA TYR A 103 7.95 -5.54 -14.23
C TYR A 103 7.36 -6.94 -14.03
N ALA A 104 7.66 -7.85 -14.97
CA ALA A 104 6.97 -9.12 -15.17
C ALA A 104 7.06 -10.13 -14.00
N ARG A 105 8.00 -9.97 -13.07
CA ARG A 105 8.15 -10.87 -11.91
C ARG A 105 7.23 -10.47 -10.76
N SER A 106 6.67 -9.26 -10.77
CA SER A 106 5.76 -8.84 -9.70
C SER A 106 4.59 -9.82 -9.57
N PRO A 107 4.28 -10.32 -8.36
CA PRO A 107 3.17 -11.25 -8.16
C PRO A 107 1.82 -10.60 -8.46
N PHE A 108 1.73 -9.27 -8.47
CA PHE A 108 0.53 -8.54 -8.83
C PHE A 108 0.10 -8.72 -10.29
N LEU A 109 1.03 -9.07 -11.19
CA LEU A 109 0.73 -9.35 -12.60
C LEU A 109 0.21 -10.78 -12.83
N SER A 110 0.33 -11.68 -11.86
CA SER A 110 -0.28 -13.02 -11.90
C SER A 110 -1.65 -12.99 -11.22
N PRO A 111 -2.76 -13.28 -11.93
CA PRO A 111 -4.09 -13.30 -11.33
C PRO A 111 -4.20 -14.24 -10.12
N GLN A 112 -3.57 -15.42 -10.19
CA GLN A 112 -3.58 -16.43 -9.13
C GLN A 112 -2.86 -15.92 -7.87
N ARG A 113 -1.61 -15.47 -8.01
CA ARG A 113 -0.83 -14.94 -6.88
C ARG A 113 -1.46 -13.70 -6.29
N ARG A 114 -2.01 -12.83 -7.13
CA ARG A 114 -2.76 -11.65 -6.70
C ARG A 114 -3.97 -12.03 -5.84
N ALA A 115 -4.74 -13.03 -6.24
CA ALA A 115 -5.87 -13.53 -5.47
C ALA A 115 -5.44 -14.12 -4.12
N GLU A 116 -4.34 -14.89 -4.08
CA GLU A 116 -3.78 -15.45 -2.85
C GLU A 116 -3.30 -14.36 -1.87
N ILE A 117 -2.62 -13.33 -2.39
CA ILE A 117 -2.18 -12.16 -1.60
C ILE A 117 -3.40 -11.45 -1.03
N LEU A 118 -4.38 -11.10 -1.87
CA LEU A 118 -5.59 -10.40 -1.41
C LEU A 118 -6.37 -11.24 -0.39
N GLY A 119 -6.51 -12.55 -0.61
CA GLY A 119 -7.13 -13.47 0.35
C GLY A 119 -6.44 -13.41 1.72
N SER A 120 -5.11 -13.46 1.74
CA SER A 120 -4.33 -13.35 2.97
C SER A 120 -4.49 -11.99 3.67
N LEU A 121 -4.67 -10.91 2.90
CA LEU A 121 -4.93 -9.57 3.45
C LEU A 121 -6.34 -9.45 4.04
N TYR A 122 -7.34 -10.10 3.45
CA TYR A 122 -8.71 -10.10 3.99
C TYR A 122 -8.81 -10.80 5.35
N GLU A 123 -7.96 -11.80 5.63
CA GLU A 123 -7.87 -12.40 6.97
C GLU A 123 -7.45 -11.38 8.05
N LEU A 124 -6.74 -10.31 7.67
CA LEU A 124 -6.35 -9.24 8.59
C LEU A 124 -7.51 -8.35 9.02
N ASP A 125 -8.65 -8.35 8.31
CA ASP A 125 -9.83 -7.57 8.69
C ASP A 125 -10.45 -8.08 10.00
N GLY A 126 -10.21 -9.36 10.34
CA GLY A 126 -10.57 -9.95 11.62
C GLY A 126 -9.66 -9.53 12.79
N VAL A 127 -8.55 -8.86 12.52
CA VAL A 127 -7.56 -8.43 13.52
C VAL A 127 -7.80 -6.96 13.90
N THR A 128 -7.66 -6.65 15.19
CA THR A 128 -7.72 -5.26 15.68
C THR A 128 -6.31 -4.74 15.90
N PHE A 129 -5.99 -3.59 15.28
CA PHE A 129 -4.72 -2.90 15.44
C PHE A 129 -4.92 -1.57 16.19
N HIS A 130 -4.14 -1.36 17.25
CA HIS A 130 -4.07 -0.09 18.00
C HIS A 130 -2.66 0.49 17.81
N LEU A 131 -2.50 1.29 16.75
CA LEU A 131 -1.20 1.85 16.35
C LEU A 131 -1.22 3.37 16.51
N ALA A 132 -0.08 3.97 16.85
CA ALA A 132 0.09 5.42 16.74
C ALA A 132 0.15 5.85 15.26
N LEU A 133 -0.77 6.74 14.87
CA LEU A 133 -0.86 7.31 13.52
C LEU A 133 -0.35 8.75 13.48
#